data_AF-A0A415QMF9-F1
#
_entry.id   AF-A0A415QMF9-F1
#
_cell.length_a   1.000
_cell.length_b   1.000
_cell.length_c   1.000
_cell.angle_alpha   90.00
_cell.angle_beta   90.00
_cell.angle_gamma   90.00
#
_symmetry.space_group_name_H-M   'P 1'
#
loop_
_entity.id
_entity.type
_entity.pdbx_description
1 polymer ?
#
loop_
_entity_poly.entity_id
_entity_poly.type
_entity_poly.pdbx_seq_one_letter_code
_entity_poly.pdbx_strand_id
1 'polypeptide(L)'
;MKKIFVIDWILIPVFILSAYTGIELHIAGHGNDHDTWHNWAVSHVIMSMLFFSCCCYHVKTHWKWYESLVVNGLGKKSRVTLAVSTLFIILSFSGLTLVIIEGVNSTLGLWHYKMGLLATILFTVHVIKRIPILYKTIKWFKSI
;
A
#
# COMPACT_ATOMS: atom_id res chain seq x y z
N MET A 1 -7.80 15.83 15.18
CA MET A 1 -8.37 14.81 14.26
C MET A 1 -8.34 13.45 14.95
N LYS A 2 -9.39 12.60 14.87
CA LYS A 2 -9.32 11.25 15.47
C LYS A 2 -8.13 10.49 14.85
N LYS A 3 -7.37 9.74 15.66
CA LYS A 3 -6.17 8.99 15.22
C LYS A 3 -6.41 8.17 13.95
N ILE A 4 -7.62 7.59 13.82
CA ILE A 4 -8.09 6.84 12.65
C ILE A 4 -7.96 7.64 11.34
N PHE A 5 -8.35 8.92 11.33
CA PHE A 5 -8.31 9.71 10.09
C PHE A 5 -6.93 10.28 9.78
N VAL A 6 -6.09 10.48 10.80
CA VAL A 6 -4.70 10.92 10.59
C VAL A 6 -3.93 9.86 9.82
N ILE A 7 -4.03 8.59 10.23
CA ILE A 7 -3.36 7.50 9.51
C ILE A 7 -3.92 7.31 8.10
N ASP A 8 -5.23 7.46 7.91
CA ASP A 8 -5.85 7.40 6.57
C ASP A 8 -5.31 8.50 5.63
N TRP A 9 -5.03 9.71 6.15
CA TRP A 9 -4.41 10.78 5.38
C TRP A 9 -2.93 10.54 5.10
N ILE A 10 -2.16 10.03 6.07
CA ILE A 10 -0.73 9.72 5.91
C ILE A 10 -0.51 8.60 4.88
N LEU A 11 -1.42 7.63 4.82
CA LEU A 11 -1.31 6.51 3.89
C LEU A 11 -1.32 6.94 2.43
N ILE A 12 -1.99 8.04 2.07
CA ILE A 12 -2.10 8.51 0.68
C ILE A 12 -0.72 8.89 0.10
N PRO A 13 0.04 9.84 0.68
CA PRO A 13 1.35 10.20 0.14
C PRO A 13 2.35 9.04 0.23
N VAL A 14 2.33 8.25 1.30
CA VAL A 14 3.26 7.13 1.46
C VAL A 14 2.97 6.01 0.43
N PHE A 15 1.70 5.74 0.13
CA PHE A 15 1.30 4.87 -0.98
C PHE A 15 1.84 5.37 -2.33
N ILE A 16 1.67 6.66 -2.63
CA ILE A 16 2.15 7.26 -3.88
C ILE A 16 3.67 7.10 -4.01
N LEU A 17 4.42 7.36 -2.93
CA LEU A 17 5.88 7.21 -2.93
C LEU A 17 6.34 5.76 -3.09
N SER A 18 5.66 4.80 -2.44
CA SER A 18 5.97 3.37 -2.59
C SER A 18 5.69 2.88 -4.02
N ALA A 19 4.55 3.28 -4.62
CA ALA A 19 4.22 2.95 -6.00
C ALA A 19 5.20 3.59 -7.00
N TYR A 20 5.52 4.87 -6.82
CA TYR A 20 6.46 5.60 -7.68
C TYR A 20 7.85 4.95 -7.68
N THR A 21 8.43 4.72 -6.50
CA THR A 21 9.74 4.09 -6.39
C THR A 21 9.75 2.66 -6.94
N GLY A 22 8.65 1.92 -6.84
CA GLY A 22 8.54 0.58 -7.43
C GLY A 22 8.51 0.58 -8.96
N ILE A 23 7.88 1.58 -9.57
CA ILE A 23 7.88 1.78 -11.03
C ILE A 23 9.29 2.16 -11.51
N GLU A 24 9.92 3.14 -10.86
CA GLU A 24 11.27 3.60 -11.21
C GLU A 24 12.32 2.49 -11.05
N LEU A 25 12.23 1.67 -9.98
CA LEU A 25 13.08 0.49 -9.80
C LEU A 25 12.99 -0.46 -11.00
N HIS A 26 11.77 -0.72 -11.49
CA HIS A 26 11.58 -1.57 -12.66
C HIS A 26 12.07 -0.94 -13.96
N ILE A 27 11.93 0.37 -14.13
CA ILE A 27 12.48 1.09 -15.28
C ILE A 27 14.01 1.01 -15.26
N ALA A 28 14.63 1.30 -14.11
CA ALA A 28 16.07 1.22 -13.92
C ALA A 28 16.61 -0.20 -14.15
N GLY A 29 15.85 -1.23 -13.81
CA GLY A 29 16.20 -2.64 -14.06
C GLY A 29 16.28 -3.06 -15.53
N HIS A 30 15.84 -2.20 -16.47
CA HIS A 30 16.06 -2.37 -17.92
C HIS A 30 17.28 -1.59 -18.44
N GLY A 31 17.85 -0.70 -17.63
CA GLY A 31 19.05 0.06 -17.97
C GLY A 31 20.33 -0.73 -17.70
N ASN A 32 21.46 -0.15 -18.11
CA ASN A 32 22.79 -0.71 -17.88
C ASN A 32 23.52 -0.10 -16.66
N ASP A 33 22.85 0.78 -15.91
CA ASP A 33 23.42 1.46 -14.74
C ASP A 33 22.99 0.77 -13.44
N HIS A 34 23.91 -0.02 -12.88
CA HIS A 34 23.71 -0.74 -11.63
C HIS A 34 23.49 0.20 -10.44
N ASP A 35 24.17 1.35 -10.38
CA ASP A 35 24.08 2.26 -9.24
C ASP A 35 22.71 2.93 -9.21
N THR A 36 22.19 3.32 -10.38
CA THR A 36 20.82 3.82 -10.51
C THR A 36 19.80 2.76 -10.06
N TRP A 37 19.94 1.51 -10.52
CA TRP A 37 19.06 0.42 -10.06
C TRP A 37 19.13 0.21 -8.54
N HIS A 38 20.34 0.18 -7.98
CA HIS A 38 20.56 0.00 -6.54
C HIS A 38 19.93 1.12 -5.72
N ASN A 39 20.11 2.38 -6.13
CA ASN A 39 19.53 3.54 -5.44
C ASN A 39 17.99 3.49 -5.44
N TRP A 40 17.38 3.10 -6.55
CA TRP A 40 15.94 2.90 -6.61
C TRP A 40 15.49 1.70 -5.76
N ALA A 41 16.28 0.63 -5.68
CA ALA A 41 15.97 -0.53 -4.86
C ALA A 41 15.93 -0.15 -3.37
N VAL A 42 16.97 0.54 -2.89
CA VAL A 42 17.04 1.04 -1.51
C VAL A 42 15.88 2.00 -1.22
N SER A 43 15.62 2.94 -2.14
CA SER A 43 14.51 3.90 -2.01
C SER A 43 13.15 3.19 -1.92
N HIS A 44 12.93 2.18 -2.76
CA HIS A 44 11.71 1.40 -2.77
C HIS A 44 11.53 0.62 -1.47
N VAL A 45 12.58 -0.04 -0.95
CA VAL A 45 12.52 -0.75 0.32
C VAL A 45 12.16 0.19 1.47
N ILE A 46 12.81 1.36 1.56
CA ILE A 46 12.52 2.34 2.63
C ILE A 46 11.06 2.82 2.57
N MET A 47 10.60 3.23 1.38
CA MET A 47 9.23 3.74 1.22
C MET A 47 8.18 2.65 1.43
N SER A 48 8.44 1.43 0.97
CA SER A 48 7.56 0.28 1.17
C SER A 48 7.53 -0.20 2.62
N MET A 49 8.62 -0.11 3.38
CA MET A 49 8.62 -0.39 4.83
C MET A 49 7.86 0.66 5.63
N LEU A 50 7.96 1.94 5.24
CA LEU A 50 7.14 3.01 5.82
C LEU A 50 5.65 2.78 5.51
N PHE A 51 5.33 2.47 4.25
CA PHE A 51 3.97 2.14 3.83
C PHE A 51 3.42 0.93 4.59
N PHE A 52 4.21 -0.13 4.69
CA PHE A 52 3.86 -1.34 5.43
C PHE A 52 3.52 -1.04 6.88
N SER A 53 4.39 -0.29 7.55
CA SER A 53 4.20 0.14 8.93
C SER A 53 2.90 0.96 9.09
N CYS A 54 2.68 1.95 8.22
CA CYS A 54 1.45 2.74 8.23
C CYS A 54 0.20 1.87 8.00
N CYS A 55 0.26 0.89 7.10
CA CYS A 55 -0.83 -0.06 6.86
C CYS A 55 -1.13 -0.92 8.09
N CYS A 56 -0.11 -1.40 8.81
CA CYS A 56 -0.29 -2.13 10.07
C CYS A 56 -1.04 -1.27 11.10
N TYR A 57 -0.64 0.01 11.26
CA TYR A 57 -1.37 0.94 12.12
C TYR A 57 -2.80 1.20 11.63
N HIS A 58 -3.00 1.37 10.32
CA HIS A 58 -4.34 1.55 9.74
C HIS A 58 -5.24 0.37 10.05
N VAL A 59 -4.80 -0.87 9.77
CA VAL A 59 -5.54 -2.10 10.10
C VAL A 59 -5.88 -2.15 11.59
N LYS A 60 -4.92 -1.86 12.47
CA LYS A 60 -5.15 -1.81 13.92
C LYS A 60 -6.23 -0.79 14.31
N THR A 61 -6.20 0.40 13.72
CA THR A 61 -7.20 1.44 14.01
C THR A 61 -8.59 1.13 13.46
N HIS A 62 -8.68 0.32 12.40
CA HIS A 62 -9.92 -0.15 11.80
C HIS A 62 -10.27 -1.60 12.19
N TRP A 63 -9.68 -2.14 13.28
CA TRP A 63 -9.82 -3.54 13.68
C TRP A 63 -11.27 -4.01 13.78
N LYS A 64 -12.16 -3.17 14.32
CA LYS A 64 -13.61 -3.45 14.42
C LYS A 64 -14.25 -3.80 13.08
N TRP A 65 -13.73 -3.29 11.96
CA TRP A 65 -14.22 -3.67 10.63
C TRP A 65 -13.92 -5.14 10.31
N TYR A 66 -12.70 -5.59 10.61
CA TYR A 66 -12.20 -6.95 10.41
C TYR A 66 -12.80 -7.93 11.40
N GLU A 67 -12.87 -7.57 12.69
CA GLU A 67 -13.54 -8.36 13.72
C GLU A 67 -15.00 -8.64 13.33
N SER A 68 -15.73 -7.60 12.92
CA SER A 68 -17.10 -7.78 12.43
C SER A 68 -17.20 -8.60 11.15
N LEU A 69 -16.15 -8.67 10.32
CA LEU A 69 -16.14 -9.54 9.14
C LEU A 69 -16.02 -11.01 9.56
N VAL A 70 -15.20 -11.30 10.58
CA VAL A 70 -15.04 -12.66 11.14
C VAL A 70 -16.32 -13.11 11.84
N VAL A 71 -16.92 -12.24 12.65
CA VAL A 71 -18.12 -12.59 13.45
C VAL A 71 -19.38 -12.66 12.60
N ASN A 72 -19.60 -11.70 11.68
CA ASN A 72 -20.86 -11.56 10.96
C ASN A 72 -20.78 -11.97 9.47
N GLY A 73 -19.61 -12.41 9.00
CA GLY A 73 -19.36 -12.72 7.59
C GLY A 73 -19.34 -11.48 6.67
N LEU A 74 -19.34 -11.74 5.36
CA LEU A 74 -19.13 -10.70 4.33
C LEU A 74 -20.30 -9.71 4.20
N GLY A 75 -21.55 -10.16 4.35
CA GLY A 75 -22.76 -9.33 4.34
C GLY A 75 -22.73 -8.17 3.32
N LYS A 76 -22.87 -6.93 3.81
CA LYS A 76 -22.78 -5.68 3.04
C LYS A 76 -21.41 -5.00 3.11
N LYS A 77 -20.35 -5.71 3.55
CA LYS A 77 -19.00 -5.15 3.69
C LYS A 77 -18.39 -4.85 2.32
N SER A 78 -17.47 -3.89 2.31
CA SER A 78 -16.76 -3.48 1.10
C SER A 78 -15.88 -4.62 0.56
N ARG A 79 -16.27 -5.21 -0.57
CA ARG A 79 -15.44 -6.19 -1.30
C ARG A 79 -14.11 -5.60 -1.77
N VAL A 80 -14.08 -4.29 -2.08
CA VAL A 80 -12.84 -3.59 -2.41
C VAL A 80 -11.90 -3.59 -1.23
N THR A 81 -12.40 -3.30 -0.01
CA THR A 81 -11.57 -3.33 1.21
C THR A 81 -10.98 -4.72 1.43
N LEU A 82 -11.79 -5.77 1.28
CA LEU A 82 -11.29 -7.14 1.40
C LEU A 82 -10.20 -7.45 0.37
N ALA A 83 -10.44 -7.12 -0.90
CA ALA A 83 -9.49 -7.35 -1.98
C ALA A 83 -8.16 -6.61 -1.75
N VAL A 84 -8.20 -5.34 -1.33
CA VAL A 84 -6.97 -4.59 -1.04
C VAL A 84 -6.23 -5.15 0.18
N SER A 85 -6.95 -5.58 1.23
CA SER A 85 -6.32 -6.21 2.40
C SER A 85 -5.61 -7.52 2.03
N THR A 86 -6.26 -8.39 1.24
CA THR A 86 -5.67 -9.64 0.78
C THR A 86 -4.46 -9.40 -0.11
N LEU A 87 -4.59 -8.49 -1.10
CA LEU A 87 -3.50 -8.17 -2.01
C LEU A 87 -2.31 -7.53 -1.30
N PHE A 88 -2.57 -6.68 -0.30
CA PHE A 88 -1.53 -6.08 0.52
C PHE A 88 -0.71 -7.13 1.29
N ILE A 89 -1.37 -8.15 1.87
CA ILE A 89 -0.67 -9.25 2.55
C ILE A 89 0.23 -10.00 1.57
N ILE A 90 -0.30 -10.34 0.39
CA ILE A 90 0.46 -11.05 -0.67
C ILE A 90 1.69 -10.25 -1.12
N LEU A 91 1.52 -8.95 -1.35
CA LEU A 91 2.63 -8.07 -1.74
C LEU A 91 3.65 -7.90 -0.62
N SER A 92 3.20 -7.82 0.63
CA SER A 92 4.10 -7.72 1.78
C SER A 92 4.98 -8.96 1.90
N PHE A 93 4.40 -10.16 1.79
CA PHE A 93 5.18 -11.41 1.82
C PHE A 93 6.19 -11.49 0.67
N SER A 94 5.74 -11.27 -0.57
CA SER A 94 6.65 -11.31 -1.73
C SER A 94 7.75 -10.25 -1.66
N GLY A 95 7.43 -9.03 -1.20
CA GLY A 95 8.42 -7.96 -1.01
C GLY A 95 9.45 -8.28 0.06
N LEU A 96 9.01 -8.82 1.22
CA LEU A 96 9.93 -9.25 2.28
C LEU A 96 10.83 -10.40 1.81
N THR A 97 10.31 -11.34 1.04
CA THR A 97 11.13 -12.40 0.43
C THR A 97 12.17 -11.82 -0.54
N LEU A 98 11.82 -10.81 -1.33
CA LEU A 98 12.74 -10.16 -2.27
C LEU A 98 13.86 -9.36 -1.60
N VAL A 99 13.70 -8.97 -0.33
CA VAL A 99 14.80 -8.36 0.45
C VAL A 99 15.88 -9.40 0.79
N ILE A 100 15.52 -10.68 0.84
CA ILE A 100 16.41 -11.78 1.27
C ILE A 100 17.07 -12.45 0.06
N ILE A 101 16.44 -12.42 -1.11
CA ILE A 101 16.95 -13.07 -2.32
C ILE A 101 17.75 -12.08 -3.15
N GLU A 102 18.94 -12.48 -3.59
CA GLU A 102 19.78 -11.71 -4.49
C GLU A 102 19.33 -11.86 -5.96
N GLY A 103 19.42 -10.76 -6.73
CA GLY A 103 19.31 -10.79 -8.19
C GLY A 103 18.27 -9.83 -8.78
N VAL A 104 18.69 -9.15 -9.84
CA VAL A 104 17.85 -8.29 -10.68
C VAL A 104 16.91 -9.16 -11.52
N ASN A 105 15.66 -8.72 -11.73
CA ASN A 105 14.69 -9.37 -12.63
C ASN A 105 14.37 -10.85 -12.33
N SER A 106 14.43 -11.25 -11.05
CA SER A 106 13.96 -12.58 -10.64
C SER A 106 12.50 -12.81 -11.03
N THR A 107 12.11 -14.07 -11.24
CA THR A 107 10.70 -14.44 -11.54
C THR A 107 9.74 -13.90 -10.47
N LEU A 108 10.15 -13.95 -9.19
CA LEU A 108 9.39 -13.40 -8.09
C LEU A 108 9.33 -11.87 -8.14
N GLY A 109 10.41 -11.19 -8.52
CA GLY A 109 10.46 -9.73 -8.70
C GLY A 109 9.51 -9.25 -9.78
N LEU A 110 9.50 -9.91 -10.94
CA LEU A 110 8.57 -9.62 -12.03
C LEU A 110 7.10 -9.89 -11.63
N TRP A 111 6.87 -10.94 -10.85
CA TRP A 111 5.53 -11.24 -10.33
C TRP A 111 5.08 -10.17 -9.32
N HIS A 112 5.95 -9.81 -8.38
CA HIS A 112 5.71 -8.77 -7.39
C HIS A 112 5.37 -7.44 -8.08
N TYR A 113 6.10 -7.07 -9.14
CA TYR A 113 5.81 -5.88 -9.94
C TYR A 113 4.43 -5.88 -10.57
N LYS A 114 4.07 -6.95 -11.28
CA LYS A 114 2.75 -7.06 -11.94
C LYS A 114 1.62 -6.96 -10.92
N MET A 115 1.79 -7.62 -9.77
CA MET A 115 0.85 -7.53 -8.66
C MET A 115 0.84 -6.14 -8.01
N GLY A 116 1.99 -5.45 -7.97
CA GLY A 116 2.13 -4.07 -7.50
C GLY A 116 1.41 -3.06 -8.38
N LEU A 117 1.45 -3.24 -9.71
CA LEU A 117 0.65 -2.42 -10.65
C LEU A 117 -0.86 -2.64 -10.42
N LEU A 118 -1.29 -3.90 -10.27
CA LEU A 118 -2.68 -4.21 -9.93
C LEU A 118 -3.10 -3.59 -8.59
N ALA A 119 -2.23 -3.67 -7.57
CA ALA A 119 -2.47 -3.07 -6.27
C ALA A 119 -2.56 -1.56 -6.35
N THR A 120 -1.73 -0.91 -7.16
CA THR A 120 -1.79 0.54 -7.38
C THR A 120 -3.17 0.97 -7.87
N ILE A 121 -3.75 0.23 -8.82
CA ILE A 121 -5.10 0.48 -9.31
C ILE A 121 -6.14 0.27 -8.20
N LEU A 122 -6.12 -0.88 -7.52
CA LEU A 122 -7.12 -1.22 -6.50
C LEU A 122 -7.05 -0.30 -5.27
N PHE A 123 -5.85 0.10 -4.85
CA PHE A 123 -5.64 1.02 -3.74
C PHE A 123 -6.13 2.42 -4.11
N THR A 124 -5.89 2.87 -5.35
CA THR A 124 -6.46 4.12 -5.85
C THR A 124 -7.99 4.10 -5.83
N VAL A 125 -8.61 3.01 -6.31
CA VAL A 125 -10.07 2.83 -6.23
C VAL A 125 -10.56 2.84 -4.78
N HIS A 126 -9.83 2.18 -3.87
CA HIS A 126 -10.14 2.20 -2.44
C HIS A 126 -10.09 3.63 -1.88
N VAL A 127 -9.01 4.37 -2.13
CA VAL A 127 -8.85 5.76 -1.67
C VAL A 127 -9.98 6.63 -2.21
N ILE A 128 -10.29 6.57 -3.51
CA ILE A 128 -11.38 7.35 -4.13
C ILE A 128 -12.72 7.09 -3.43
N LYS A 129 -13.04 5.81 -3.15
CA LYS A 129 -14.28 5.46 -2.41
C LYS A 129 -14.31 6.01 -0.98
N ARG A 130 -13.15 6.30 -0.38
CA ARG A 130 -13.02 6.84 0.97
C ARG A 130 -12.90 8.37 1.02
N ILE A 131 -12.59 9.04 -0.09
CA ILE A 131 -12.49 10.52 -0.17
C ILE A 131 -13.72 11.23 0.42
N PRO A 132 -14.99 10.85 0.13
CA PRO A 132 -16.14 11.56 0.71
C PRO A 132 -16.18 11.53 2.23
N ILE A 133 -15.71 10.43 2.84
CA ILE A 133 -15.63 10.29 4.29
C ILE A 133 -14.46 11.11 4.83
N LEU A 134 -13.28 11.04 4.18
CA LEU A 134 -12.09 11.79 4.57
C LEU A 134 -12.32 13.31 4.48
N TYR A 135 -12.98 13.78 3.43
CA TYR A 135 -13.29 15.20 3.23
C TYR A 135 -14.23 15.77 4.33
N LYS A 136 -15.21 14.97 4.79
CA LYS A 136 -16.07 15.36 5.93
C LYS A 136 -15.26 15.62 7.20
N THR A 137 -14.15 14.92 7.39
CA THR A 137 -13.28 15.13 8.56
C THR A 137 -12.61 16.50 8.52
N ILE A 138 -12.22 17.00 7.34
CA ILE A 138 -11.62 18.33 7.16
C ILE A 138 -12.68 19.43 7.32
N LYS A 139 -13.87 19.26 6.74
CA LYS A 139 -14.96 20.25 6.86
C LYS A 139 -15.37 20.49 8.31
N TRP A 140 -15.40 19.45 9.13
CA TRP A 140 -15.70 19.58 10.55
C TRP A 140 -14.67 20.44 11.30
N PHE A 141 -13.40 20.43 10.88
CA PHE A 141 -12.38 21.33 11.45
C PHE A 141 -12.50 22.78 10.99
N LYS A 142 -13.02 23.05 9.79
CA LYS A 142 -13.23 24.43 9.30
C LYS A 142 -14.46 25.12 9.92
N SER A 143 -15.26 24.39 10.68
CA SER A 143 -16.51 24.84 11.30
C SER A 143 -16.37 25.14 12.80
N ILE A 144 -15.18 24.94 13.36
CA ILE A 144 -14.79 25.23 14.74
C ILE A 144 -13.81 26.41 14.67
#